data_AF-A0A504UYC9-F1
#
_entry.id   AF-A0A504UYC9-F1
#
_cell.length_a   1.000
_cell.length_b   1.000
_cell.length_c   1.000
_cell.angle_alpha   90.00
_cell.angle_beta   90.00
_cell.angle_gamma   90.00
#
_symmetry.space_group_name_H-M   'P 1'
#
loop_
_entity.id
_entity.type
_entity.pdbx_description
1 polymer ?
#
loop_
_entity_poly.entity_id
_entity_poly.type
_entity_poly.pdbx_seq_one_letter_code
_entity_poly.pdbx_strand_id
1 'polypeptide(L)'
;MANRRLHITLDKDLAAHVDRKVQAETGYETAEDYVGELIRQDMEADDATAVFLHDLLADAINDGEDSFRAVEPNDVIQRNSPR
;
A
#
# COMPACT_ATOMS: atom_id res chain seq x y z
N MET A 1 17.07 -20.70 8.33
CA MET A 1 16.30 -19.90 7.35
C MET A 1 16.88 -20.19 5.97
N ALA A 2 16.11 -20.74 5.04
CA ALA A 2 16.62 -21.02 3.70
C ALA A 2 16.83 -19.68 2.97
N ASN A 3 18.07 -19.38 2.57
CA ASN A 3 18.37 -18.25 1.69
C ASN A 3 17.77 -18.55 0.30
N ARG A 4 16.48 -18.22 0.13
CA ARG A 4 15.86 -18.19 -1.19
C ARG A 4 16.44 -16.99 -1.93
N ARG A 5 17.32 -17.27 -2.88
CA ARG A 5 17.91 -16.25 -3.75
C ARG A 5 16.94 -15.96 -4.89
N LEU A 6 16.47 -14.72 -4.98
CA LEU A 6 15.63 -14.24 -6.07
C LEU A 6 16.52 -13.55 -7.10
N HIS A 7 16.34 -13.91 -8.37
CA HIS A 7 16.95 -13.19 -9.47
C HIS A 7 15.94 -12.16 -9.99
N ILE A 8 16.24 -10.88 -9.77
CA ILE A 8 15.37 -9.77 -10.13
C ILE A 8 16.06 -8.99 -11.24
N THR A 9 15.31 -8.69 -12.31
CA THR A 9 15.77 -7.81 -13.38
C THR A 9 15.11 -6.46 -13.16
N LEU A 10 15.91 -5.43 -12.95
CA LEU A 10 15.45 -4.05 -12.84
C LEU A 10 15.48 -3.40 -14.23
N ASP A 11 14.54 -2.51 -14.49
CA ASP A 11 14.66 -1.62 -15.64
C ASP A 11 15.82 -0.63 -15.44
N LYS A 12 16.19 0.06 -16.53
CA LYS A 12 17.36 0.94 -16.54
C LYS A 12 17.23 2.13 -15.59
N ASP A 13 16.03 2.66 -15.42
CA ASP A 13 15.79 3.86 -14.63
C ASP A 13 15.82 3.52 -13.14
N LEU A 14 15.23 2.39 -12.78
CA LEU A 14 15.26 1.85 -11.42
C LEU A 14 16.67 1.39 -11.02
N ALA A 15 17.40 0.74 -11.93
CA ALA A 15 18.81 0.38 -11.68
C ALA A 15 19.67 1.63 -11.42
N ALA A 16 19.54 2.68 -12.22
CA ALA A 16 20.26 3.93 -12.03
C ALA A 16 19.83 4.68 -10.76
N HIS A 17 18.58 4.52 -10.31
CA HIS A 17 18.12 5.05 -9.04
C HIS A 17 18.75 4.32 -7.85
N VAL A 18 18.75 2.98 -7.86
CA VAL A 18 19.37 2.15 -6.83
C VAL A 18 20.87 2.43 -6.72
N ASP A 19 21.58 2.49 -7.84
CA ASP A 19 23.01 2.80 -7.85
C ASP A 19 23.32 4.17 -7.23
N ARG A 20 22.50 5.20 -7.54
CA ARG A 20 22.65 6.52 -6.93
C ARG A 20 22.41 6.49 -5.44
N LYS A 21 21.44 5.70 -4.96
CA LYS A 21 21.12 5.60 -3.53
C LYS A 21 22.21 4.90 -2.74
N VAL A 22 22.79 3.83 -3.28
CA VAL A 22 23.94 3.14 -2.66
C VAL A 22 25.19 4.03 -2.63
N GLN A 23 25.40 4.88 -3.65
CA GLN A 23 26.59 5.75 -3.70
C GLN A 23 26.45 7.07 -2.92
N ALA A 24 25.23 7.62 -2.78
CA ALA A 24 25.00 8.94 -2.21
C ALA A 24 24.57 8.95 -0.74
N GLU A 25 23.89 7.89 -0.28
CA GLU A 25 23.39 7.79 1.10
C GLU A 25 24.06 6.59 1.79
N THR A 26 24.89 6.86 2.78
CA THR A 26 25.73 5.87 3.51
C THR A 26 24.95 4.89 4.39
N GLY A 27 23.67 4.65 4.10
CA GLY A 27 22.77 3.79 4.88
C GLY A 27 22.67 2.35 4.40
N TYR A 28 23.05 2.06 3.15
CA TYR A 28 22.93 0.72 2.55
C TYR A 28 24.29 0.29 1.99
N GLU A 29 24.82 -0.85 2.46
CA GLU A 29 26.11 -1.38 2.01
C GLU A 29 26.03 -1.94 0.57
N THR A 30 24.86 -2.44 0.18
CA THR A 30 24.63 -3.02 -1.13
C THR A 30 23.28 -2.63 -1.75
N ALA A 31 23.18 -2.79 -3.08
CA ALA A 31 21.91 -2.66 -3.79
C ALA A 31 20.85 -3.68 -3.32
N GLU A 32 21.28 -4.86 -2.86
CA GLU A 32 20.39 -5.89 -2.33
C GLU A 32 19.71 -5.40 -1.04
N ASP A 33 20.45 -4.71 -0.16
CA ASP A 33 19.91 -4.16 1.09
C ASP A 33 18.83 -3.10 0.82
N TYR A 34 19.09 -2.21 -0.16
CA TYR A 34 18.14 -1.17 -0.51
C TYR A 34 16.90 -1.72 -1.21
N VAL A 35 17.05 -2.68 -2.13
CA VAL A 35 15.91 -3.35 -2.78
C VAL A 35 15.08 -4.14 -1.76
N GLY A 36 15.73 -4.81 -0.80
CA GLY A 36 15.05 -5.50 0.29
C GLY A 36 14.26 -4.55 1.20
N GLU A 37 14.76 -3.33 1.44
CA GLU A 37 14.04 -2.29 2.15
C GLU A 37 12.78 -1.84 1.40
N LEU A 38 12.90 -1.58 0.10
CA LEU A 38 11.77 -1.16 -0.73
C LEU A 38 10.66 -2.21 -0.74
N ILE A 39 11.02 -3.49 -0.88
CA ILE A 39 10.05 -4.60 -0.83
C ILE A 39 9.37 -4.65 0.55
N ARG A 40 10.13 -4.45 1.63
CA ARG A 40 9.55 -4.48 2.98
C ARG A 40 8.58 -3.32 3.20
N GLN A 41 8.94 -2.12 2.75
CA GLN A 41 8.08 -0.95 2.84
C GLN A 41 6.79 -1.13 2.02
N ASP A 42 6.89 -1.74 0.85
CA ASP A 42 5.73 -2.07 0.00
C ASP A 42 4.80 -3.06 0.71
N MET A 43 5.36 -4.14 1.28
CA MET A 43 4.60 -5.11 2.06
C MET A 43 3.95 -4.50 3.30
N GLU A 44 4.68 -3.64 4.03
CA GLU A 44 4.15 -2.94 5.21
C GLU A 44 3.05 -1.93 4.83
N ALA A 45 3.18 -1.26 3.68
CA ALA A 45 2.17 -0.33 3.17
C ALA A 45 0.89 -1.07 2.75
N ASP A 46 1.02 -2.23 2.11
CA ASP A 46 -0.12 -3.09 1.76
C ASP A 46 -0.83 -3.61 3.01
N ASP A 47 -0.09 -4.11 4.00
CA ASP A 47 -0.64 -4.57 5.27
C ASP A 47 -1.32 -3.42 6.03
N ALA A 48 -0.67 -2.25 6.11
CA ALA A 48 -1.25 -1.06 6.75
C ALA A 48 -2.51 -0.57 6.04
N THR A 49 -2.54 -0.64 4.70
CA THR A 49 -3.71 -0.27 3.89
C THR A 49 -4.85 -1.26 4.12
N ALA A 50 -4.55 -2.56 4.17
CA ALA A 50 -5.55 -3.59 4.45
C ALA A 50 -6.14 -3.43 5.87
N VAL A 51 -5.30 -3.14 6.88
CA VAL A 51 -5.75 -2.86 8.25
C VAL A 51 -6.61 -1.60 8.30
N PHE A 52 -6.17 -0.51 7.66
CA PHE A 52 -6.95 0.74 7.62
C PHE A 52 -8.32 0.54 6.97
N LEU A 53 -8.40 -0.19 5.86
CA LEU A 53 -9.67 -0.50 5.19
C LEU A 53 -10.55 -1.39 6.05
N HIS A 54 -9.97 -2.39 6.72
CA HIS A 54 -10.70 -3.23 7.66
C HIS A 54 -11.28 -2.40 8.81
N ASP A 55 -10.50 -1.53 9.44
CA ASP A 55 -10.95 -0.69 10.56
C ASP A 55 -11.99 0.35 10.11
N LEU A 56 -11.81 0.96 8.94
CA LEU A 56 -12.78 1.90 8.36
C LEU A 56 -14.14 1.24 8.10
N LEU A 57 -14.12 -0.04 7.70
CA LEU A 57 -15.32 -0.81 7.37
C LEU A 57 -15.82 -1.66 8.54
N ALA A 58 -15.08 -1.76 9.64
CA ALA A 58 -15.38 -2.69 10.74
C ALA A 58 -16.78 -2.43 11.33
N ASP A 59 -17.14 -1.17 11.55
CA ASP A 59 -18.47 -0.80 12.05
C ASP A 59 -19.56 -1.17 11.03
N ALA A 60 -19.34 -0.89 9.74
CA ALA A 60 -20.28 -1.20 8.67
C ALA A 60 -20.42 -2.71 8.39
N ILE A 61 -19.39 -3.50 8.66
CA ILE A 61 -19.41 -4.97 8.53
C ILE A 61 -20.13 -5.63 9.72
N ASN A 62 -20.01 -5.04 10.91
CA ASN A 62 -20.67 -5.53 12.12
C ASN A 62 -22.16 -5.13 12.19
N ASP A 63 -22.53 -4.09 11.47
CA ASP A 63 -23.92 -3.72 11.25
C ASP A 63 -24.63 -4.82 10.43
N GLY A 64 -25.62 -5.49 11.04
CA GLY A 64 -26.39 -6.57 10.40
C GLY A 64 -27.14 -6.08 9.16
N GLU A 65 -27.54 -7.00 8.26
CA GLU A 65 -28.14 -6.66 6.95
C GLU A 65 -29.33 -5.68 7.02
N ASP A 66 -30.05 -5.64 8.14
CA ASP A 66 -31.18 -4.74 8.42
C ASP A 66 -30.80 -3.24 8.54
N SER A 67 -29.50 -2.94 8.68
CA SER A 67 -28.96 -1.58 8.76
C SER A 67 -28.75 -0.94 7.39
N PHE A 68 -28.60 -1.74 6.33
CA PHE A 68 -28.35 -1.25 4.99
C PHE A 68 -29.66 -0.74 4.37
N ARG A 69 -29.65 0.52 3.96
CA ARG A 69 -30.76 1.13 3.23
C ARG A 69 -30.37 1.26 1.77
N ALA A 70 -31.23 0.78 0.88
CA ALA A 70 -31.13 1.10 -0.54
C ALA A 70 -31.28 2.62 -0.72
N VAL A 71 -30.30 3.25 -1.35
CA VAL A 71 -30.30 4.68 -1.67
C VAL A 71 -30.04 4.87 -3.14
N GLU A 72 -30.83 5.71 -3.80
CA GLU A 72 -30.56 6.07 -5.18
C GLU A 72 -29.46 7.15 -5.24
N PRO A 73 -28.61 7.16 -6.28
CA PRO A 73 -27.57 8.17 -6.43
C PRO A 73 -28.10 9.61 -6.35
N ASN A 74 -29.30 9.86 -6.89
CA ASN A 74 -29.96 11.16 -6.83
C ASN A 74 -30.33 11.59 -5.40
N ASP A 75 -30.68 10.65 -4.52
CA ASP A 75 -31.01 10.95 -3.12
C ASP A 75 -29.77 11.43 -2.36
N VAL A 76 -28.62 10.81 -2.65
CA VAL A 76 -27.33 11.18 -2.05
C VAL A 76 -26.87 12.57 -2.54
N ILE A 77 -27.03 12.84 -3.84
CA ILE A 77 -26.65 14.13 -4.44
C ILE A 77 -27.53 15.26 -3.89
N GLN A 78 -28.85 15.06 -3.80
CA GLN A 78 -29.76 16.07 -3.25
C GLN A 78 -29.49 16.32 -1.76
N ARG A 79 -29.19 15.28 -0.98
CA ARG A 79 -28.90 15.41 0.45
C ARG A 79 -27.60 16.19 0.73
N ASN A 80 -26.58 16.01 -0.10
CA ASN A 80 -25.25 16.59 0.11
C ASN A 80 -24.98 17.83 -0.73
N SER A 81 -25.92 18.26 -1.58
CA SER A 81 -25.80 19.53 -2.28
C SER A 81 -26.03 20.68 -1.29
N PRO A 82 -25.05 21.57 -1.10
CA PRO A 82 -25.27 22.78 -0.33
C PRO A 82 -26.37 23.61 -1.01
N ARG A 83 -27.31 24.11 -0.20
CA ARG A 83 -28.38 25.02 -0.66
C ARG A 83 -27.80 26.29 -1.28
#